data_AF-A0AAD4X756-F1
#
_entry.id   AF-A0AAD4X756-F1
#
_cell.length_a   1.000
_cell.length_b   1.000
_cell.length_c   1.000
_cell.angle_alpha   90.00
_cell.angle_beta   90.00
_cell.angle_gamma   90.00
#
_symmetry.space_group_name_H-M   'P 1'
#
loop_
_entity.id
_entity.type
_entity.pdbx_description
1 polymer ?
#
loop_
_entity_poly.entity_id
_entity_poly.type
_entity_poly.pdbx_seq_one_letter_code
_entity_poly.pdbx_strand_id
1 'polypeptide(L)'
;MSWSHFTAECDVEFKDVLFVPPKAPHDLYGSYYNANKSNLKLYVRRVFISDWFDDLLPRYLNFLMGLMDSDTLPLNVSREMLQQHNIPKTTKKKLIRKALDMICRFAERGS
;
A
#
# COMPACT_ATOMS: atom_id res chain seq x y z
N MET A 1 18.06 -3.20 -2.76
CA MET A 1 16.61 -3.19 -3.05
C MET A 1 15.94 -4.18 -2.10
N SER A 2 14.95 -3.75 -1.31
CA SER A 2 14.21 -4.61 -0.39
C SER A 2 12.74 -4.64 -0.79
N TRP A 3 12.15 -5.83 -0.77
CA TRP A 3 10.73 -6.05 -1.03
C TRP A 3 10.16 -7.00 0.02
N SER A 4 8.87 -6.84 0.31
CA SER A 4 8.12 -7.66 1.25
C SER A 4 6.84 -8.09 0.56
N HIS A 5 6.66 -9.39 0.41
CA HIS A 5 5.40 -9.99 0.00
C HIS A 5 4.77 -10.69 1.19
N PHE A 6 3.49 -10.40 1.43
CA PHE A 6 2.75 -11.03 2.51
C PHE A 6 1.28 -11.14 2.17
N THR A 7 0.64 -12.14 2.77
CA THR A 7 -0.81 -12.26 2.80
C THR A 7 -1.28 -11.83 4.18
N ALA A 8 -2.31 -11.00 4.21
CA ALA A 8 -2.94 -10.57 5.44
C ALA A 8 -4.37 -11.10 5.49
N GLU A 9 -4.57 -12.03 6.40
CA GLU A 9 -5.90 -12.43 6.86
C GLU A 9 -6.28 -11.51 8.03
N CYS A 10 -7.23 -10.62 7.80
CA CYS A 10 -7.84 -9.69 8.75
C CYS A 10 -9.33 -9.58 8.41
N ASP A 11 -10.00 -8.47 8.75
CA ASP A 11 -11.38 -8.20 8.29
C ASP A 11 -11.51 -8.16 6.75
N VAL A 12 -10.41 -7.90 6.06
CA VAL A 12 -10.28 -7.97 4.60
C VAL A 12 -9.09 -8.87 4.32
N GLU A 13 -9.28 -9.88 3.47
CA GLU A 13 -8.18 -10.70 2.98
C GLU A 13 -7.54 -10.03 1.76
N PHE A 14 -6.23 -9.84 1.84
CA PHE A 14 -5.46 -9.24 0.77
C PHE A 14 -4.03 -9.80 0.69
N LYS A 15 -3.47 -9.76 -0.51
CA LYS A 15 -2.09 -10.12 -0.82
C LYS A 15 -1.38 -8.86 -1.26
N ASP A 16 -0.29 -8.55 -0.57
CA ASP A 16 0.46 -7.32 -0.80
C ASP A 16 1.88 -7.61 -1.26
N VAL A 17 2.39 -6.72 -2.11
CA VAL A 17 3.81 -6.59 -2.40
C VAL A 17 4.17 -5.13 -2.18
N LEU A 18 5.05 -4.87 -1.21
CA LEU A 18 5.64 -3.56 -0.98
C LEU A 18 7.13 -3.61 -1.23
N PHE A 19 7.69 -2.54 -1.75
CA PHE A 19 9.13 -2.42 -1.96
C PHE A 19 9.60 -0.98 -1.84
N VAL A 20 10.88 -0.85 -1.48
CA VAL A 20 11.58 0.44 -1.47
C VAL A 20 12.14 0.69 -2.87
N PRO A 21 11.78 1.80 -3.54
CA PRO A 21 12.36 2.14 -4.83
C PRO A 21 13.86 2.42 -4.71
N PRO A 22 14.67 2.09 -5.74
CA PRO A 22 16.13 2.27 -5.70
C PRO A 22 16.54 3.74 -5.80
N LYS A 23 15.67 4.60 -6.33
CA LYS A 23 15.82 6.06 -6.35
C LYS A 23 14.54 6.66 -5.80
N ALA A 24 14.66 7.78 -5.08
CA ALA A 24 13.49 8.52 -4.65
C ALA A 24 12.65 8.91 -5.88
N PRO A 25 11.31 8.72 -5.84
CA PRO A 25 10.43 9.18 -6.89
C PRO A 25 10.63 10.69 -7.16
N HIS A 26 10.62 11.09 -8.42
CA HIS A 26 10.82 12.50 -8.80
C HIS A 26 9.76 13.44 -8.20
N ASP A 27 8.59 12.89 -7.86
CA ASP A 27 7.46 13.60 -7.23
C ASP A 27 7.36 13.35 -5.71
N LEU A 28 8.46 12.97 -5.03
CA LEU A 28 8.44 12.68 -3.59
C LEU A 28 7.95 13.89 -2.76
N TYR A 29 8.45 15.09 -3.08
CA TYR A 29 8.03 16.32 -2.41
C TYR A 29 6.60 16.69 -2.77
N GLY A 30 6.22 16.56 -4.05
CA GLY A 30 4.85 16.83 -4.48
C GLY A 30 3.84 15.85 -3.89
N SER A 31 4.19 14.57 -3.71
CA SER A 31 3.38 13.54 -3.02
C SER A 31 3.37 13.71 -1.49
N TYR A 32 4.40 14.33 -0.89
CA TYR A 32 4.39 14.68 0.53
C TYR A 32 3.42 15.84 0.82
N TYR A 33 3.36 16.84 -0.06
CA TYR A 33 2.49 18.01 0.09
C TYR A 33 1.09 17.80 -0.51
N ASN A 34 0.95 17.02 -1.59
CA ASN A 34 -0.33 16.57 -2.12
C ASN A 34 -0.70 15.22 -1.51
N ALA A 35 -1.66 15.22 -0.59
CA ALA A 35 -2.13 14.05 0.14
C ALA A 35 -2.75 12.94 -0.73
N ASN A 36 -2.98 13.20 -2.03
CA ASN A 36 -3.88 12.38 -2.85
C ASN A 36 -3.15 11.40 -3.79
N LYS A 37 -1.82 11.25 -3.71
CA LYS A 37 -1.09 10.28 -4.56
C LYS A 37 -0.44 9.20 -3.71
N SER A 38 -1.14 8.07 -3.60
CA SER A 38 -0.57 6.81 -3.14
C SER A 38 0.20 6.13 -4.28
N ASN A 39 1.36 5.55 -3.98
CA ASN A 39 2.11 4.73 -4.94
C ASN A 39 1.72 3.23 -4.86
N LEU A 40 0.59 2.93 -4.22
CA LEU A 40 0.02 1.59 -4.12
C LEU A 40 -1.10 1.39 -5.14
N LYS A 41 -1.01 0.29 -5.89
CA LYS A 41 -2.06 -0.10 -6.85
C LYS A 41 -2.99 -1.12 -6.23
N LEU A 42 -4.29 -0.86 -6.24
CA LEU A 42 -5.31 -1.81 -5.81
C LEU A 42 -5.75 -2.69 -6.98
N TYR A 43 -5.70 -3.98 -6.74
CA TYR A 43 -6.24 -5.05 -7.56
C TYR A 43 -7.34 -5.77 -6.79
N VAL A 44 -8.34 -6.25 -7.52
CA VAL A 44 -9.38 -7.14 -6.99
C VAL A 44 -9.45 -8.33 -7.92
N ARG A 45 -9.19 -9.53 -7.40
CA ARG A 45 -9.14 -10.77 -8.18
C ARG A 45 -8.25 -10.62 -9.42
N ARG A 46 -7.06 -10.01 -9.25
CA ARG A 46 -6.09 -9.72 -10.34
C ARG A 46 -6.56 -8.70 -11.38
N VAL A 47 -7.69 -8.03 -11.19
CA VAL A 47 -8.15 -6.93 -12.05
C VAL A 47 -7.73 -5.60 -11.42
N PHE A 48 -7.06 -4.75 -12.20
CA PHE A 48 -6.67 -3.41 -11.73
C PHE A 48 -7.92 -2.55 -11.51
N ILE A 49 -8.04 -1.96 -10.33
CA ILE A 49 -9.19 -1.13 -9.97
C ILE A 49 -8.80 0.35 -9.91
N SER A 50 -7.79 0.69 -9.11
CA SER A 50 -7.37 2.07 -8.89
C SER A 50 -5.96 2.16 -8.31
N ASP A 51 -5.25 3.22 -8.64
CA ASP A 51 -4.03 3.70 -7.97
C ASP A 51 -4.31 4.90 -7.04
N TRP A 52 -5.55 5.41 -7.05
CA TRP A 52 -6.05 6.48 -6.16
C TRP A 52 -6.69 5.85 -4.95
N PHE A 53 -5.88 5.22 -4.11
CA PHE A 53 -6.32 4.69 -2.82
C PHE A 53 -5.70 5.51 -1.69
N ASP A 54 -6.36 6.61 -1.39
CA ASP A 54 -5.90 7.54 -0.37
C ASP A 54 -5.97 6.90 1.02
N ASP A 55 -5.02 7.27 1.87
CA ASP A 55 -4.99 6.94 3.30
C ASP A 55 -4.69 5.46 3.67
N LEU A 56 -4.09 4.67 2.77
CA LEU A 56 -3.54 3.33 3.08
C LEU A 56 -2.26 3.38 3.92
N LEU A 57 -1.33 4.25 3.56
CA LEU A 57 -0.07 4.46 4.25
C LEU A 57 -0.03 5.87 4.85
N PRO A 58 0.65 6.06 6.00
CA PRO A 58 0.89 7.38 6.53
C PRO A 58 1.86 8.12 5.62
N ARG A 59 1.77 9.45 5.60
CA ARG A 59 2.55 10.33 4.70
C ARG A 59 4.06 10.05 4.68
N TYR A 60 4.63 9.69 5.82
CA TYR A 60 6.06 9.38 5.93
C TYR A 60 6.47 8.05 5.26
N LEU A 61 5.52 7.18 4.88
CA LEU A 61 5.75 5.94 4.13
C LEU A 61 5.26 6.01 2.67
N ASN A 62 4.76 7.16 2.19
CA ASN A 62 4.22 7.28 0.83
C ASN A 62 5.26 7.04 -0.28
N PHE A 63 6.56 7.04 0.04
CA PHE A 63 7.62 6.71 -0.91
C PHE A 63 7.69 5.22 -1.26
N LEU A 64 7.03 4.35 -0.48
CA LEU A 64 6.94 2.94 -0.77
C LEU A 64 6.05 2.70 -1.99
N MET A 65 6.51 1.82 -2.87
CA MET A 65 5.74 1.41 -4.03
C MET A 65 5.22 -0.01 -3.81
N GLY A 66 4.08 -0.33 -4.40
CA GLY A 66 3.51 -1.65 -4.21
C GLY A 66 2.18 -1.88 -4.89
N LEU A 67 1.65 -3.07 -4.64
CA LEU A 67 0.31 -3.47 -5.02
C LEU A 67 -0.37 -4.20 -3.86
N MET A 68 -1.68 -4.09 -3.83
CA MET A 68 -2.58 -4.81 -2.94
C MET A 68 -3.63 -5.53 -3.79
N ASP A 69 -3.72 -6.85 -3.70
CA ASP A 69 -4.71 -7.68 -4.38
C ASP A 69 -5.69 -8.24 -3.35
N SER A 70 -6.94 -7.79 -3.39
CA SER A 70 -7.99 -8.29 -2.49
C SER A 70 -8.87 -9.31 -3.21
N ASP A 71 -9.10 -10.45 -2.54
CA ASP A 71 -10.00 -11.50 -3.02
C ASP A 71 -11.45 -11.28 -2.55
N THR A 72 -11.64 -10.46 -1.50
CA THR A 72 -12.91 -10.23 -0.79
C THR A 72 -13.68 -9.00 -1.24
N LEU A 73 -13.02 -8.02 -1.88
CA LEU A 73 -13.71 -6.84 -2.40
C LEU A 73 -14.56 -7.19 -3.65
N PRO A 74 -15.73 -6.56 -3.83
CA PRO A 74 -16.57 -6.79 -4.99
C PRO A 74 -15.97 -6.14 -6.25
N LEU A 75 -16.03 -6.84 -7.39
CA LEU A 75 -15.42 -6.37 -8.65
C LEU A 75 -16.13 -5.14 -9.25
N ASN A 76 -17.41 -4.94 -8.91
CA ASN A 76 -18.24 -3.81 -9.34
C ASN A 76 -18.13 -2.60 -8.39
N VAL A 77 -17.09 -2.52 -7.57
CA VAL A 77 -16.90 -1.40 -6.65
C VAL A 77 -16.55 -0.14 -7.45
N SER A 78 -17.35 0.92 -7.32
CA SER A 78 -17.04 2.21 -7.94
C SER A 78 -15.91 2.91 -7.19
N ARG A 79 -15.28 3.92 -7.83
CA ARG A 79 -14.28 4.77 -7.16
C ARG A 79 -14.87 5.51 -5.96
N GLU A 80 -16.14 5.95 -6.02
CA GLU A 80 -16.81 6.54 -4.86
C GLU A 80 -17.03 5.52 -3.75
N MET A 81 -17.44 4.29 -4.08
CA MET A 81 -17.61 3.25 -3.07
C MET A 81 -16.28 2.90 -2.40
N LEU A 82 -15.16 2.89 -3.12
CA LEU A 82 -13.84 2.67 -2.51
C LEU A 82 -13.42 3.81 -1.57
N GLN A 83 -13.74 5.06 -1.90
CA GLN A 83 -13.50 6.19 -1.02
C GLN A 83 -14.41 6.18 0.22
N GLN A 84 -15.65 5.67 0.07
CA GLN A 84 -16.62 5.52 1.17
C GLN A 84 -16.34 4.30 2.05
N HIS A 85 -15.86 3.20 1.46
CA HIS A 85 -15.41 2.01 2.17
C HIS A 85 -14.07 2.31 2.83
N ASN A 86 -14.18 2.90 4.02
CA ASN A 86 -13.05 3.16 4.88
C ASN A 86 -12.33 1.82 5.13
N ILE A 87 -11.10 1.68 4.63
CA ILE A 87 -10.32 0.46 4.86
C ILE A 87 -10.24 0.24 6.38
N PRO A 88 -10.50 -0.99 6.88
CA PRO A 88 -10.43 -1.26 8.30
C PRO A 88 -9.10 -0.78 8.88
N LYS A 89 -9.16 -0.07 10.01
CA LYS A 89 -7.95 0.43 10.70
C LYS A 89 -6.95 -0.69 11.00
N THR A 90 -7.44 -1.92 11.17
CA THR A 90 -6.65 -3.14 11.35
C THR A 90 -5.77 -3.45 10.14
N THR A 91 -6.32 -3.37 8.93
CA THR A 91 -5.60 -3.54 7.66
C THR A 91 -4.48 -2.51 7.53
N LYS A 92 -4.79 -1.23 7.77
CA LYS A 92 -3.82 -0.12 7.77
C LYS A 92 -2.67 -0.37 8.75
N LYS A 93 -2.98 -0.75 10.00
CA LYS A 93 -1.97 -1.07 11.02
C LYS A 93 -1.06 -2.22 10.59
N LYS A 94 -1.62 -3.28 10.00
CA LYS A 94 -0.87 -4.44 9.54
C LYS A 94 0.07 -4.09 8.39
N LEU A 95 -0.41 -3.28 7.44
CA LEU A 95 0.38 -2.75 6.33
C LEU A 95 1.57 -1.92 6.82
N ILE A 96 1.33 -0.97 7.72
CA ILE A 96 2.37 -0.12 8.32
C ILE A 96 3.41 -0.98 9.04
N ARG A 97 2.97 -1.96 9.83
CA ARG A 97 3.88 -2.85 10.55
C ARG A 97 4.79 -3.63 9.60
N LYS A 98 4.23 -4.17 8.51
CA LYS A 98 5.01 -4.91 7.49
C LYS A 98 5.97 -4.01 6.73
N ALA A 99 5.58 -2.78 6.42
CA ALA A 99 6.46 -1.78 5.83
C ALA A 99 7.66 -1.48 6.74
N LEU A 100 7.43 -1.24 8.04
CA LEU A 100 8.49 -0.99 9.01
C LEU A 100 9.39 -2.22 9.19
N ASP A 101 8.82 -3.42 9.33
CA ASP A 101 9.59 -4.67 9.42
C ASP A 101 10.52 -4.86 8.21
N MET A 102 10.04 -4.54 7.00
CA MET A 102 10.84 -4.59 5.77
C MET A 102 12.00 -3.58 5.80
N ILE A 103 11.77 -2.37 6.30
CA ILE A 103 12.79 -1.31 6.41
C ILE A 103 13.83 -1.71 7.47
N CYS A 104 13.43 -2.22 8.63
CA CYS A 104 14.35 -2.70 9.67
C CYS A 104 15.24 -3.83 9.14
N ARG A 105 14.64 -4.84 8.48
CA ARG A 105 15.40 -5.94 7.84
C ARG A 105 16.36 -5.44 6.76
N PHE A 106 16.01 -4.36 6.07
CA PHE A 106 16.90 -3.75 5.08
C PHE A 106 18.09 -3.06 5.75
N ALA A 107 17.85 -2.34 6.86
CA ALA A 107 18.91 -1.70 7.63
C ALA A 107 19.91 -2.72 8.21
N GLU A 108 19.42 -3.83 8.76
CA GLU A 108 20.26 -4.93 9.31
C GLU A 108 21.15 -5.62 8.27
N ARG A 109 20.75 -5.60 7.00
CA ARG A 109 21.55 -6.16 5.89
C ARG A 109 22.58 -5.17 5.33
N GLY A 110 22.43 -3.89 5.65
CA GLY A 110 23.33 -2.81 5.21
C GLY A 110 24.41 -2.45 6.22
N SER A 111 24.37 -3.04 7.41
CA SER A 111 25.40 -2.99 8.47
C SER A 111 26.28 -4.22 8.45
#